data_AF-A0A081D7L5-F1
#
_entry.id   AF-A0A081D7L5-F1
#
_cell.length_a   1.000
_cell.length_b   1.000
_cell.length_c   1.000
_cell.angle_alpha   90.00
_cell.angle_beta   90.00
_cell.angle_gamma   90.00
#
_symmetry.space_group_name_H-M   'P 1'
#
loop_
_entity.id
_entity.type
_entity.pdbx_description
1 polymer ?
#
loop_
_entity_poly.entity_id
_entity_poly.type
_entity_poly.pdbx_seq_one_letter_code
_entity_poly.pdbx_strand_id
1 'polypeptide(L)'
;MDCFLTFIKEANFPYTPQQLEVLVYYSANLGQEYYNPVDVAGWQGDRDWINSSTITGRWQGLEYIMWTTWNLDQELFRNLVISIASSNNDPAVIAQEMVDRFVPKTLHTTADYALATQVFKGDVPQNYYDNMQWNLQWGGSVPYQVVLLLQHIFRMPEFQLK
;
A
#
# COMPACT_ATOMS: atom_id res chain seq x y z
N MET A 1 4.79 7.88 11.52
CA MET A 1 3.38 8.06 11.21
C MET A 1 3.11 8.27 9.73
N ASP A 2 4.09 8.73 8.94
CA ASP A 2 3.84 9.23 7.58
C ASP A 2 3.35 8.19 6.57
N CYS A 3 3.94 6.98 6.52
CA CYS A 3 3.48 5.93 5.60
C CYS A 3 2.05 5.46 5.91
N PHE A 4 1.65 5.43 7.19
CA PHE A 4 0.29 5.07 7.59
C PHE A 4 -0.73 6.10 7.11
N LEU A 5 -0.41 7.38 7.25
CA LEU A 5 -1.27 8.47 6.79
C LEU A 5 -1.33 8.54 5.27
N THR A 6 -0.20 8.31 4.59
CA THR A 6 -0.15 8.17 3.14
C THR A 6 -1.11 7.08 2.70
N PHE A 7 -1.05 5.87 3.28
CA PHE A 7 -1.94 4.79 2.90
C PHE A 7 -3.41 5.15 3.09
N ILE A 8 -3.82 5.69 4.25
CA ILE A 8 -5.21 6.08 4.49
C ILE A 8 -5.69 7.12 3.48
N LYS A 9 -4.88 8.16 3.22
CA LYS A 9 -5.25 9.25 2.33
C LYS A 9 -5.35 8.79 0.88
N GLU A 10 -4.34 8.06 0.40
CA GLU A 10 -4.27 7.66 -1.00
C GLU A 10 -5.26 6.54 -1.34
N ALA A 11 -5.50 5.61 -0.41
CA ALA A 11 -6.50 4.56 -0.57
C ALA A 11 -7.93 5.06 -0.39
N ASN A 12 -8.12 6.13 0.37
CA ASN A 12 -9.44 6.74 0.63
C ASN A 12 -10.50 5.74 1.13
N PHE A 13 -10.06 4.75 1.92
CA PHE A 13 -10.96 3.79 2.54
C PHE A 13 -11.75 4.43 3.68
N PRO A 14 -13.00 3.99 3.94
CA PRO A 14 -13.67 4.34 5.18
C PRO A 14 -12.85 3.82 6.36
N TYR A 15 -12.60 4.70 7.34
CA TYR A 15 -11.89 4.34 8.56
C TYR A 15 -12.70 4.72 9.79
N THR A 16 -12.53 3.95 10.86
CA THR A 16 -13.17 4.19 12.15
C THR A 16 -12.20 4.93 13.11
N PRO A 17 -12.73 5.60 14.15
CA PRO A 17 -11.88 6.18 15.20
C PRO A 17 -10.92 5.16 15.82
N GLN A 18 -11.33 3.91 15.96
CA GLN A 18 -10.51 2.83 16.52
C GLN A 18 -9.30 2.51 15.64
N GLN A 19 -9.46 2.53 14.31
CA GLN A 19 -8.31 2.35 13.41
C GLN A 19 -7.31 3.49 13.53
N LEU A 20 -7.77 4.74 13.74
CA LEU A 20 -6.89 5.87 13.98
C LEU A 20 -6.13 5.73 15.32
N GLU A 21 -6.80 5.30 16.38
CA GLU A 21 -6.16 5.04 17.69
C GLU A 21 -5.06 3.97 17.57
N VAL A 22 -5.32 2.88 16.84
CA VAL A 22 -4.33 1.83 16.60
C VAL A 22 -3.11 2.38 15.85
N LEU A 23 -3.29 3.29 14.90
CA LEU A 23 -2.17 3.91 14.20
C LEU A 23 -1.33 4.83 15.06
N VAL A 24 -1.98 5.57 15.96
CA VAL A 24 -1.28 6.36 16.98
C VAL A 24 -0.47 5.42 17.86
N TYR A 25 -1.05 4.30 18.30
CA TYR A 25 -0.36 3.28 19.10
C TYR A 25 0.86 2.67 18.36
N TYR A 26 0.70 2.24 17.11
CA TYR A 26 1.84 1.75 16.31
C TYR A 26 2.89 2.84 16.11
N SER A 27 2.48 4.07 15.81
CA SER A 27 3.41 5.19 15.62
C SER A 27 4.21 5.50 16.89
N ALA A 28 3.58 5.48 18.06
CA ALA A 28 4.25 5.66 19.35
C ALA A 28 5.28 4.56 19.63
N ASN A 29 4.91 3.29 19.45
CA ASN A 29 5.84 2.17 19.65
C ASN A 29 7.03 2.18 18.69
N LEU A 30 6.86 2.79 17.52
CA LEU A 30 7.92 2.94 16.51
C LEU A 30 8.73 4.25 16.69
N GLY A 31 8.47 5.02 17.75
CA GLY A 31 9.15 6.31 18.01
C GLY A 31 8.79 7.40 17.00
N GLN A 32 7.62 7.32 16.36
CA GLN A 32 7.16 8.24 15.30
C GLN A 32 6.00 9.11 15.78
N GLU A 33 6.14 9.71 16.95
CA GLU A 33 5.15 10.62 17.55
C GLU A 33 5.29 12.05 17.01
N TYR A 34 4.17 12.77 16.94
CA TYR A 34 4.21 14.20 16.61
C TYR A 34 4.86 15.00 17.74
N TYR A 35 5.68 15.99 17.37
CA TYR A 35 6.37 16.89 18.30
C TYR A 35 7.35 16.22 19.27
N ASN A 36 7.88 15.05 18.89
CA ASN A 36 8.93 14.36 19.63
C ASN A 36 10.19 14.26 18.75
N PRO A 37 11.33 14.88 19.12
CA PRO A 37 11.56 15.64 20.35
C PRO A 37 10.89 17.02 20.37
N VAL A 38 10.61 17.51 21.59
CA VAL A 38 9.92 18.78 21.85
C VAL A 38 10.80 20.01 21.59
N ASP A 39 12.13 19.82 21.40
CA ASP A 39 13.11 20.87 21.18
C ASP A 39 13.80 20.80 19.80
N VAL A 40 14.21 21.97 19.30
CA VAL A 40 15.02 22.11 18.08
C VAL A 40 16.53 22.00 18.34
N ALA A 41 16.93 21.75 19.59
CA ALA A 41 18.33 21.72 20.04
C ALA A 41 19.04 20.37 19.78
N GLY A 42 18.32 19.37 19.27
CA GLY A 42 18.80 18.01 19.11
C GLY A 42 18.44 17.39 17.77
N TRP A 43 18.45 18.14 16.66
CA TRP A 43 18.49 17.50 15.33
C TRP A 43 19.87 16.87 15.13
N GLN A 44 20.12 15.77 15.84
CA GLN A 44 21.17 14.83 15.51
C GLN A 44 20.79 14.25 14.16
N GLY A 45 21.45 14.72 13.11
CA GLY A 45 21.24 14.22 11.77
C GLY A 45 21.23 12.70 11.72
N ASP A 46 20.33 12.20 10.88
CA ASP A 46 20.09 10.82 10.49
C ASP A 46 19.22 9.92 11.40
N ARG A 47 18.24 9.32 10.70
CA ARG A 47 17.03 8.66 11.19
C ARG A 47 17.32 7.32 11.88
N ASP A 48 17.26 7.28 13.20
CA ASP A 48 17.29 5.99 13.96
C ASP A 48 15.93 5.24 13.97
N TRP A 49 14.86 5.89 13.50
CA TRP A 49 13.49 5.37 13.62
C TRP A 49 13.09 4.34 12.54
N ILE A 50 13.88 4.20 11.47
CA ILE A 50 13.73 3.11 10.49
C ILE A 50 14.98 2.23 10.58
N ASN A 51 14.81 1.08 11.18
CA ASN A 51 15.85 0.06 11.28
C ASN A 51 15.22 -1.33 11.07
N SER A 52 16.03 -2.38 11.15
CA SER A 52 15.56 -3.76 10.91
C SER A 52 14.47 -4.21 11.88
N SER A 53 14.39 -3.66 13.10
CA SER A 53 13.36 -4.01 14.07
C SER A 53 12.10 -3.17 13.94
N THR A 54 12.17 -1.92 13.48
CA THR A 54 11.00 -1.05 13.32
C THR A 54 10.32 -1.19 11.96
N ILE A 55 11.03 -1.61 10.91
CA ILE A 55 10.47 -1.75 9.56
C ILE A 55 9.35 -2.81 9.50
N THR A 56 9.50 -3.92 10.21
CA THR A 56 8.51 -5.00 10.26
C THR A 56 7.26 -4.55 11.00
N GLY A 57 7.40 -3.77 12.07
CA GLY A 57 6.27 -3.17 12.79
C GLY A 57 5.47 -2.20 11.91
N ARG A 58 6.14 -1.48 11.00
CA ARG A 58 5.45 -0.62 10.01
C ARG A 58 4.64 -1.44 9.02
N TRP A 59 5.18 -2.54 8.52
CA TRP A 59 4.42 -3.45 7.65
C TRP A 59 3.19 -4.00 8.37
N GLN A 60 3.35 -4.44 9.63
CA GLN A 60 2.26 -4.95 10.45
C GLN A 60 1.16 -3.91 10.68
N GLY A 61 1.52 -2.64 10.95
CA GLY A 61 0.54 -1.57 11.11
C GLY A 61 -0.25 -1.28 9.83
N LEU A 62 0.40 -1.28 8.67
CA LEU A 62 -0.24 -1.09 7.37
C LEU A 62 -1.17 -2.27 7.03
N GLU A 63 -0.68 -3.50 7.23
CA GLU A 63 -1.46 -4.70 7.02
C GLU A 63 -2.64 -4.80 7.98
N TYR A 64 -2.51 -4.32 9.22
CA TYR A 64 -3.63 -4.27 10.17
C TYR A 64 -4.79 -3.42 9.63
N ILE A 65 -4.52 -2.20 9.15
CA ILE A 65 -5.57 -1.36 8.54
C ILE A 65 -6.15 -2.06 7.32
N MET A 66 -5.29 -2.58 6.44
CA MET A 66 -5.70 -3.27 5.23
C MET A 66 -6.63 -4.46 5.55
N TRP A 67 -6.27 -5.32 6.50
CA TRP A 67 -7.08 -6.47 6.88
C TRP A 67 -8.36 -6.11 7.63
N THR A 68 -8.34 -5.04 8.41
CA THR A 68 -9.58 -4.54 9.04
C THR A 68 -10.54 -3.96 7.99
N THR A 69 -10.04 -3.26 6.98
CA THR A 69 -10.85 -2.83 5.82
C THR A 69 -11.34 -4.02 5.00
N TRP A 70 -10.50 -5.04 4.79
CA TRP A 70 -10.89 -6.27 4.09
C TRP A 70 -12.07 -6.99 4.76
N ASN A 71 -12.05 -7.06 6.09
CA ASN A 71 -13.14 -7.67 6.86
C ASN A 71 -14.41 -6.82 6.90
N LEU A 72 -14.30 -5.51 6.61
CA LEU A 72 -15.46 -4.62 6.49
C LEU A 72 -16.19 -4.87 5.16
N ASP A 73 -15.46 -4.73 4.05
CA ASP A 73 -15.98 -4.96 2.70
C ASP A 73 -14.82 -5.13 1.70
N GLN A 74 -14.77 -6.29 1.04
CA GLN A 74 -13.74 -6.61 0.05
C GLN A 74 -13.89 -5.78 -1.23
N GLU A 75 -15.11 -5.37 -1.58
CA GLU A 75 -15.35 -4.59 -2.81
C GLU A 75 -14.75 -3.18 -2.72
N LEU A 76 -14.42 -2.68 -1.52
CA LEU A 76 -13.63 -1.46 -1.35
C LEU A 76 -12.28 -1.54 -2.08
N PHE A 77 -11.64 -2.72 -2.10
CA PHE A 77 -10.37 -2.91 -2.79
C PHE A 77 -10.53 -2.87 -4.31
N ARG A 78 -11.63 -3.43 -4.84
CA ARG A 78 -11.95 -3.30 -6.25
C ARG A 78 -12.25 -1.85 -6.61
N ASN A 79 -13.05 -1.16 -5.79
CA ASN A 79 -13.40 0.23 -5.99
C ASN A 79 -12.15 1.13 -5.98
N LEU A 80 -11.17 0.86 -5.10
CA LEU A 80 -9.88 1.53 -5.09
C LEU A 80 -9.19 1.43 -6.44
N VAL A 81 -8.97 0.21 -6.96
CA VAL A 81 -8.27 0.05 -8.24
C VAL A 81 -9.05 0.65 -9.41
N ILE A 82 -10.38 0.54 -9.42
CA ILE A 82 -11.23 1.18 -10.45
C ILE A 82 -11.12 2.71 -10.42
N SER A 83 -10.99 3.31 -9.23
CA SER A 83 -10.84 4.76 -9.09
C SER A 83 -9.50 5.31 -9.56
N ILE A 84 -8.48 4.45 -9.63
CA ILE A 84 -7.10 4.82 -10.01
C ILE A 84 -6.86 4.48 -11.48
N ALA A 85 -7.29 3.29 -11.90
CA ALA A 85 -6.87 2.72 -13.16
C ALA A 85 -7.52 3.39 -14.38
N SER A 86 -6.69 3.74 -15.36
CA SER A 86 -7.16 4.19 -16.68
C SER A 86 -7.53 3.02 -17.60
N SER A 87 -7.00 1.82 -17.33
CA SER A 87 -7.31 0.60 -18.05
C SER A 87 -8.19 -0.34 -17.23
N ASN A 88 -9.11 -1.04 -17.90
CA ASN A 88 -9.98 -2.03 -17.27
C ASN A 88 -9.46 -3.47 -17.39
N ASN A 89 -8.47 -3.74 -18.26
CA ASN A 89 -8.05 -5.11 -18.58
C ASN A 89 -6.54 -5.28 -18.80
N ASP A 90 -5.75 -4.21 -18.78
CA ASP A 90 -4.29 -4.29 -18.88
C ASP A 90 -3.65 -4.31 -17.48
N PRO A 91 -3.19 -5.48 -16.99
CA PRO A 91 -2.65 -5.58 -15.64
C PRO A 91 -1.36 -4.78 -15.45
N ALA A 92 -0.59 -4.50 -16.51
CA ALA A 92 0.66 -3.76 -16.39
C ALA A 92 0.39 -2.27 -16.15
N VAL A 93 -0.53 -1.69 -16.93
CA VAL A 93 -0.98 -0.30 -16.74
C VAL A 93 -1.61 -0.13 -15.35
N ILE A 94 -2.50 -1.05 -14.98
CA ILE A 94 -3.19 -1.01 -13.68
C ILE A 94 -2.19 -1.08 -12.52
N ALA A 95 -1.24 -2.02 -12.55
CA ALA A 95 -0.25 -2.17 -11.48
C ALA A 95 0.67 -0.96 -11.37
N GLN A 96 1.08 -0.39 -12.51
CA GLN A 96 1.89 0.83 -12.54
C GLN A 96 1.16 2.01 -11.90
N GLU A 97 -0.07 2.30 -12.32
CA GLU A 97 -0.85 3.43 -11.80
C GLU A 97 -1.16 3.27 -10.31
N MET A 98 -1.42 2.04 -9.86
CA MET A 98 -1.55 1.72 -8.45
C MET A 98 -0.27 2.02 -7.67
N VAL A 99 0.90 1.59 -8.14
CA VAL A 99 2.18 1.91 -7.49
C VAL A 99 2.41 3.42 -7.45
N ASP A 100 2.22 4.09 -8.58
CA ASP A 100 2.45 5.54 -8.73
C ASP A 100 1.53 6.39 -7.85
N ARG A 101 0.35 5.86 -7.50
CA ARG A 101 -0.56 6.49 -6.53
C ARG A 101 0.02 6.53 -5.12
N PHE A 102 0.68 5.46 -4.68
CA PHE A 102 1.14 5.33 -3.29
C PHE A 102 2.58 5.81 -3.08
N VAL A 103 3.42 5.76 -4.11
CA VAL A 103 4.84 6.12 -4.05
C VAL A 103 5.03 7.59 -4.47
N PRO A 104 5.96 8.38 -3.88
CA PRO A 104 6.03 9.83 -4.15
C PRO A 104 6.62 10.15 -5.52
N LYS A 105 7.34 9.20 -6.11
CA LYS A 105 7.99 9.27 -7.40
C LYS A 105 7.79 7.93 -8.11
N THR A 106 7.76 7.95 -9.43
CA THR A 106 7.72 6.74 -10.23
C THR A 106 8.95 5.87 -9.92
N LEU A 107 8.79 4.55 -10.00
CA LEU A 107 9.88 3.60 -9.78
C LEU A 107 10.97 3.80 -10.83
N HIS A 108 12.21 3.51 -10.44
CA HIS A 108 13.39 3.79 -11.25
C HIS A 108 13.55 2.79 -12.40
N THR A 109 13.07 1.56 -12.27
CA THR A 109 13.28 0.52 -13.27
C THR A 109 11.97 -0.05 -13.79
N THR A 110 11.97 -0.40 -15.07
CA THR A 110 10.87 -1.13 -15.70
C THR A 110 10.72 -2.55 -15.13
N ALA A 111 11.80 -3.12 -14.59
CA ALA A 111 11.77 -4.42 -13.94
C ALA A 111 10.94 -4.41 -12.65
N ASP A 112 10.98 -3.31 -11.88
CA ASP A 112 10.19 -3.19 -10.65
C ASP A 112 8.69 -3.11 -10.96
N TYR A 113 8.29 -2.40 -12.03
CA TYR A 113 6.90 -2.41 -12.51
C TYR A 113 6.47 -3.77 -13.06
N ALA A 114 7.36 -4.51 -13.74
CA ALA A 114 7.08 -5.87 -14.19
C ALA A 114 6.86 -6.82 -13.00
N LEU A 115 7.63 -6.68 -11.92
CA LEU A 115 7.43 -7.44 -10.69
C LEU A 115 6.10 -7.07 -10.03
N ALA A 116 5.78 -5.78 -9.90
CA ALA A 116 4.50 -5.34 -9.37
C ALA A 116 3.31 -5.88 -10.19
N THR A 117 3.44 -5.91 -11.52
CA THR A 117 2.47 -6.52 -12.43
C THR A 117 2.31 -8.01 -12.16
N GLN A 118 3.43 -8.74 -12.00
CA GLN A 118 3.38 -10.17 -11.68
C GLN A 118 2.69 -10.43 -10.34
N VAL A 119 2.99 -9.63 -9.31
CA VAL A 119 2.34 -9.73 -8.00
C VAL A 119 0.84 -9.45 -8.12
N PHE A 120 0.46 -8.39 -8.84
CA PHE A 120 -0.95 -8.03 -9.03
C PHE A 120 -1.74 -9.11 -9.74
N LYS A 121 -1.14 -9.82 -10.70
CA LYS A 121 -1.81 -10.93 -11.38
C LYS A 121 -2.15 -12.09 -10.45
N GLY A 122 -1.39 -12.27 -9.38
CA GLY A 122 -1.65 -13.30 -8.37
C GLY A 122 -1.78 -14.69 -8.99
N ASP A 123 -2.74 -15.46 -8.52
CA ASP A 123 -2.96 -16.85 -8.97
C ASP A 123 -3.82 -16.97 -10.24
N VAL A 124 -4.21 -15.85 -10.88
CA VAL A 124 -4.98 -15.90 -12.12
C VAL A 124 -4.08 -16.41 -13.25
N PRO A 125 -4.45 -17.49 -13.95
CA PRO A 125 -3.61 -18.06 -14.99
C PRO A 125 -3.38 -17.08 -16.16
N GLN A 126 -2.17 -17.09 -16.71
CA GLN A 126 -1.73 -16.18 -17.78
C GLN A 126 -2.71 -16.10 -18.97
N ASN A 127 -3.26 -17.24 -19.39
CA ASN A 127 -4.15 -17.31 -20.55
C ASN A 127 -5.44 -16.48 -20.39
N TYR A 128 -5.88 -16.17 -19.17
CA TYR A 128 -7.03 -15.31 -18.95
C TYR A 128 -6.75 -13.86 -19.35
N TYR A 129 -5.50 -13.40 -19.18
CA TYR A 129 -5.06 -12.09 -19.64
C TYR A 129 -4.87 -12.08 -21.16
N ASP A 130 -4.17 -13.09 -21.68
CA ASP A 130 -3.85 -13.18 -23.11
C ASP A 130 -5.12 -13.29 -23.98
N ASN A 131 -6.13 -14.01 -23.49
CA ASN A 131 -7.41 -14.18 -24.18
C ASN A 131 -8.43 -13.07 -23.87
N MET A 132 -8.04 -12.01 -23.16
CA MET A 132 -8.91 -10.90 -22.74
C MET A 132 -10.16 -11.35 -21.95
N GLN A 133 -10.04 -12.41 -21.17
CA GLN A 133 -11.11 -12.96 -20.32
C GLN A 133 -11.13 -12.32 -18.94
N TRP A 134 -10.00 -11.73 -18.51
CA TRP A 134 -9.86 -11.00 -17.26
C TRP A 134 -10.07 -9.49 -17.46
N ASN A 135 -10.70 -8.82 -16.49
CA ASN A 135 -10.81 -7.37 -16.36
C ASN A 135 -11.11 -6.99 -14.90
N LEU A 136 -11.14 -5.70 -14.54
CA LEU A 136 -11.39 -5.27 -13.15
C LEU A 136 -12.79 -5.64 -12.62
N GLN A 137 -13.75 -5.95 -13.50
CA GLN A 137 -15.08 -6.45 -13.14
C GLN A 137 -15.15 -7.98 -13.10
N TRP A 138 -14.06 -8.68 -13.44
CA TRP A 138 -14.04 -10.12 -13.57
C TRP A 138 -13.96 -10.81 -12.20
N GLY A 139 -15.00 -11.60 -11.90
CA GLY A 139 -15.04 -12.53 -10.77
C GLY A 139 -14.69 -11.92 -9.41
N GLY A 140 -14.39 -12.80 -8.45
CA GLY A 140 -14.01 -12.41 -7.08
C GLY A 140 -12.52 -12.20 -6.85
N SER A 141 -11.65 -12.31 -7.87
CA SER A 141 -10.19 -12.31 -7.65
C SER A 141 -9.60 -10.91 -7.45
N VAL A 142 -10.17 -9.89 -8.10
CA VAL A 142 -9.61 -8.53 -8.15
C VAL A 142 -9.39 -7.91 -6.76
N PRO A 143 -10.34 -7.99 -5.80
CA PRO A 143 -10.08 -7.52 -4.43
C PRO A 143 -8.79 -8.08 -3.82
N TYR A 144 -8.57 -9.38 -3.96
CA TYR A 144 -7.39 -10.03 -3.40
C TYR A 144 -6.10 -9.70 -4.18
N GLN A 145 -6.19 -9.56 -5.50
CA GLN A 145 -5.10 -9.07 -6.34
C GLN A 145 -4.60 -7.69 -5.90
N VAL A 146 -5.52 -6.80 -5.52
CA VAL A 146 -5.19 -5.49 -4.94
C VAL A 146 -4.52 -5.63 -3.57
N VAL A 147 -4.98 -6.56 -2.71
CA VAL A 147 -4.31 -6.86 -1.43
C VAL A 147 -2.85 -7.29 -1.65
N LEU A 148 -2.61 -8.21 -2.58
CA LEU A 148 -1.24 -8.68 -2.89
C LEU A 148 -0.35 -7.52 -3.35
N LEU A 149 -0.87 -6.65 -4.23
CA LEU A 149 -0.13 -5.49 -4.70
C LEU A 149 0.15 -4.47 -3.57
N LEU A 150 -0.83 -4.19 -2.71
CA LEU A 150 -0.64 -3.31 -1.56
C LEU A 150 0.42 -3.85 -0.60
N GLN A 151 0.40 -5.15 -0.30
CA GLN A 151 1.43 -5.79 0.53
C GLN A 151 2.82 -5.68 -0.09
N HIS A 152 2.92 -5.77 -1.41
CA HIS A 152 4.17 -5.55 -2.13
C HIS A 152 4.63 -4.09 -2.03
N ILE A 153 3.73 -3.12 -2.25
CA ILE A 153 4.00 -1.68 -2.10
C ILE A 153 4.45 -1.36 -0.66
N PHE A 154 3.82 -1.94 0.36
CA PHE A 154 4.21 -1.72 1.77
C PHE A 154 5.65 -2.14 2.04
N ARG A 155 6.20 -3.08 1.28
CA ARG A 155 7.58 -3.55 1.45
C ARG A 155 8.59 -2.78 0.60
N MET A 156 8.13 -1.90 -0.30
CA MET A 156 9.01 -1.07 -1.12
C MET A 156 9.70 0.01 -0.28
N PRO A 157 11.03 0.18 -0.40
CA PRO A 157 11.74 1.29 0.23
C PRO A 157 11.15 2.66 -0.13
N GLU A 158 10.73 2.85 -1.37
CA GLU A 158 10.19 4.11 -1.90
C GLU A 158 8.89 4.52 -1.20
N PHE A 159 8.09 3.53 -0.76
CA PHE A 159 6.90 3.77 0.04
C PHE A 159 7.25 4.03 1.53
N GLN A 160 8.27 3.35 2.05
CA GLN A 160 8.67 3.45 3.46
C GLN A 160 9.46 4.71 3.79
N LEU A 161 10.16 5.28 2.81
CA LEU A 161 11.08 6.42 2.96
C LEU A 161 10.48 7.77 2.55
N LYS A 162 9.16 7.85 2.32
CA LYS A 162 8.45 9.13 2.22
C LYS A 162 8.82 10.06 3.39
#